data_AF-A0A221JVW6-F1
#
_entry.id   AF-A0A221JVW6-F1
#
_cell.length_a   1.000
_cell.length_b   1.000
_cell.length_c   1.000
_cell.angle_alpha   90.00
_cell.angle_beta   90.00
_cell.angle_gamma   90.00
#
_symmetry.space_group_name_H-M   'P 1'
#
loop_
_entity.id
_entity.type
_entity.pdbx_description
1 polymer ?
#
loop_
_entity_poly.entity_id
_entity_poly.type
_entity_poly.pdbx_seq_one_letter_code
_entity_poly.pdbx_strand_id
1 'polypeptide(L)' 'MTVITDFEPGVDYLALKTWPGTALDVRVISVRVLDDATGSDVLIGDTAVARMIGGQGLTVADINVDR' A
#
# COMPACT_ATOMS: atom_id res chain seq x y z
N MET A 1 -10.29 1.05 -5.82
CA MET A 1 -8.84 1.07 -6.05
C MET A 1 -8.45 2.51 -6.34
N THR A 2 -7.51 3.05 -5.57
CA THR A 2 -6.97 4.41 -5.72
C THR A 2 -5.62 4.34 -6.43
N VAL A 3 -5.25 5.35 -7.23
CA VAL A 3 -3.94 5.44 -7.88
C VAL A 3 -3.21 6.67 -7.34
N ILE A 4 -1.99 6.46 -6.86
CA ILE A 4 -1.06 7.49 -6.38
C ILE A 4 0.08 7.55 -7.39
N THR A 5 0.25 8.72 -8.02
CA THR A 5 1.06 8.86 -9.24
C THR A 5 2.48 9.34 -9.00
N ASP A 6 2.77 9.91 -7.83
CA ASP A 6 3.98 10.65 -7.51
C ASP A 6 4.58 10.26 -6.15
N PHE A 7 4.36 9.02 -5.70
CA PHE A 7 4.90 8.56 -4.42
C PHE A 7 6.43 8.54 -4.42
N GLU A 8 7.04 9.26 -3.46
CA GLU A 8 8.48 9.33 -3.27
C GLU A 8 8.92 8.58 -2.00
N PRO A 9 9.59 7.42 -2.13
CA PRO A 9 10.09 6.67 -0.98
C PRO A 9 11.03 7.50 -0.10
N GLY A 10 10.77 7.53 1.21
CA GLY A 10 11.57 8.29 2.18
C GLY A 10 11.15 9.76 2.34
N VAL A 11 10.27 10.26 1.48
CA VAL A 11 9.61 11.56 1.62
C VAL A 11 8.15 11.37 2.02
N ASP A 12 7.44 10.48 1.32
CA ASP A 12 6.04 10.16 1.55
C ASP A 12 5.85 8.94 2.46
N TYR A 13 4.66 8.85 3.05
CA TYR A 13 4.22 7.67 3.79
C TYR A 13 2.79 7.27 3.38
N LEU A 14 2.52 5.97 3.39
CA LEU A 14 1.19 5.42 3.18
C LEU A 14 0.57 5.04 4.52
N ALA A 15 -0.62 5.59 4.79
CA ALA A 15 -1.44 5.21 5.93
C ALA A 15 -2.73 4.55 5.46
N LEU A 16 -3.00 3.34 5.96
CA LEU A 16 -4.28 2.67 5.81
C LEU A 16 -5.12 2.90 7.05
N LYS A 17 -6.28 3.51 6.86
CA LYS A 17 -7.24 3.78 7.93
C LYS A 17 -8.47 2.92 7.76
N THR A 18 -8.85 2.24 8.83
CA THR A 18 -10.09 1.46 8.85
C THR A 18 -11.24 2.26 9.45
N TRP A 19 -12.46 1.79 9.21
CA TRP A 19 -13.63 2.36 9.86
C TRP A 19 -13.66 1.98 11.34
N PRO A 20 -14.19 2.85 12.23
CA PRO A 20 -14.38 2.49 13.63
C PRO A 20 -15.13 1.17 13.77
N GLY A 21 -14.60 0.26 14.60
CA GLY A 21 -15.17 -1.09 14.80
C GLY A 21 -14.72 -2.13 13.76
N THR A 22 -13.87 -1.77 12.80
CA THR A 22 -13.23 -2.73 11.89
C THR A 22 -11.74 -2.86 12.19
N ALA A 23 -11.30 -4.08 12.48
CA ALA A 23 -9.88 -4.40 12.62
C ALA A 23 -9.32 -4.90 11.29
N LEU A 24 -8.22 -4.30 10.84
CA LEU A 24 -7.41 -4.84 9.75
C LEU A 24 -6.25 -5.64 10.34
N ASP A 25 -6.19 -6.93 10.01
CA ASP A 25 -5.01 -7.74 10.31
C ASP A 25 -3.89 -7.37 9.33
N VAL A 26 -2.75 -6.92 9.86
CA VAL A 26 -1.57 -6.58 9.04
C VAL A 26 -1.09 -7.78 8.22
N ARG A 27 -1.36 -9.01 8.68
CA ARG A 27 -0.97 -10.25 7.98
C ARG A 27 -1.68 -10.45 6.64
N VAL A 28 -2.81 -9.78 6.42
CA VAL A 28 -3.49 -9.83 5.12
C VAL A 28 -3.03 -8.72 4.18
N ILE A 29 -2.15 -7.82 4.62
CA ILE A 29 -1.60 -6.76 3.78
C ILE A 29 -0.38 -7.31 3.04
N SER A 30 -0.36 -7.12 1.72
CA SER A 30 0.79 -7.44 0.90
C SER A 30 1.10 -6.33 -0.09
N VAL A 31 2.34 -6.30 -0.56
CA VAL A 31 2.78 -5.40 -1.62
C VAL A 31 3.25 -6.25 -2.79
N ARG A 32 2.77 -5.94 -3.98
CA ARG A 32 3.17 -6.57 -5.24
C ARG A 32 3.77 -5.54 -6.16
N VAL A 33 5.07 -5.64 -6.42
CA VAL A 33 5.74 -4.82 -7.44
C VAL A 33 5.11 -5.13 -8.80
N LEU A 34 4.86 -4.09 -9.60
CA LEU A 34 4.31 -4.23 -10.95
C LEU A 34 5.32 -4.91 -11.89
N ASP A 35 4.82 -5.65 -12.87
CA ASP A 35 5.67 -6.37 -13.84
C ASP A 35 6.56 -5.43 -14.67
N ASP A 36 6.15 -4.17 -14.84
CA ASP A 36 6.91 -3.13 -15.53
C ASP A 36 7.89 -2.37 -14.61
N ALA A 37 7.95 -2.73 -13.32
CA ALA A 37 8.76 -2.11 -12.28
C ALA A 37 8.54 -0.60 -12.09
N THR A 38 7.43 -0.04 -12.58
CA THR A 38 7.10 1.39 -12.45
C THR A 38 6.48 1.75 -11.09
N GLY A 39 6.16 0.74 -10.29
CA GLY A 39 5.45 0.93 -9.04
C GLY A 39 5.07 -0.38 -8.37
N SER A 40 4.12 -0.28 -7.44
CA SER A 40 3.60 -1.41 -6.67
C SER A 40 2.10 -1.30 -6.45
N ASP A 41 1.41 -2.45 -6.37
CA ASP A 41 0.07 -2.54 -5.83
C ASP A 41 0.13 -2.87 -4.33
N VAL A 42 -0.71 -2.21 -3.54
CA VAL A 42 -0.98 -2.54 -2.14
C VAL A 42 -2.27 -3.34 -2.09
N LEU A 43 -2.21 -4.53 -1.49
CA LEU A 43 -3.32 -5.46 -1.44
C LEU A 43 -3.77 -5.70 0.01
N ILE A 44 -5.07 -5.90 0.18
CA ILE A 44 -5.68 -6.46 1.38
C ILE A 44 -6.33 -7.78 0.97
N GLY A 45 -5.76 -8.90 1.44
CA GLY A 45 -6.00 -10.22 0.84
C GLY A 45 -5.59 -10.21 -0.63
N ASP A 46 -6.49 -10.64 -1.51
CA ASP A 46 -6.27 -10.64 -2.97
C ASP A 46 -6.76 -9.35 -3.67
N THR A 47 -7.25 -8.37 -2.90
CA THR A 47 -7.84 -7.14 -3.45
C THR A 47 -6.82 -6.00 -3.46
N ALA A 48 -6.50 -5.48 -4.64
CA ALA A 48 -5.71 -4.26 -4.78
C ALA A 48 -6.51 -3.04 -4.31
N VAL A 49 -6.04 -2.39 -3.25
CA VAL A 49 -6.68 -1.21 -2.67
C VAL A 49 -6.05 0.09 -3.17
N ALA A 50 -4.74 0.07 -3.42
CA ALA A 50 -3.99 1.20 -3.96
C ALA A 50 -2.93 0.75 -4.97
N ARG A 51 -2.66 1.59 -5.97
CA ARG A 51 -1.52 1.50 -6.87
C ARG A 51 -0.60 2.69 -6.62
N MET A 52 0.69 2.40 -6.43
CA MET A 52 1.73 3.35 -6.06
C MET A 52 2.74 3.45 -7.21
N ILE A 53 2.57 4.42 -8.11
CA ILE A 53 3.57 4.72 -9.14
C ILE A 53 4.75 5.42 -8.46
N GLY A 54 5.98 4.99 -8.81
CA GLY A 54 7.20 5.37 -8.07
C GLY A 54 7.44 4.53 -6.81
N GLY A 55 6.49 3.66 -6.43
CA GLY A 55 6.53 2.83 -5.23
C GLY A 55 7.21 1.47 -5.40
N GLN A 56 8.06 1.25 -6.41
CA GLN A 56 8.71 -0.05 -6.66
C GLN A 56 9.58 -0.58 -5.49
N GLY A 57 9.98 0.28 -4.56
CA GLY A 57 10.70 -0.09 -3.33
C GLY A 57 9.82 -0.27 -2.10
N LEU A 58 8.50 -0.09 -2.23
CA LEU A 58 7.57 -0.15 -1.10
C LEU A 58 7.50 -1.58 -0.54
N THR A 59 7.53 -1.69 0.78
CA THR A 59 7.31 -2.93 1.51
C THR A 59 6.15 -2.78 2.49
N VAL A 60 5.66 -3.89 3.04
CA VAL A 60 4.61 -3.84 4.09
C VAL A 60 5.10 -3.08 5.33
N ALA A 61 6.41 -3.04 5.61
CA ALA A 61 6.98 -2.31 6.73
C ALA A 61 6.84 -0.78 6.59
N ASP A 62 6.66 -0.29 5.37
CA ASP A 62 6.49 1.13 5.06
C ASP A 62 5.02 1.57 5.16
N ILE A 63 4.10 0.64 5.42
CA ILE A 63 2.66 0.89 5.51
C ILE A 63 2.26 1.03 6.97
N ASN A 64 1.78 2.22 7.33
CA ASN A 64 1.20 2.45 8.64
C ASN A 64 -0.28 2.04 8.62
N VAL A 65 -0.72 1.27 9.61
CA VAL A 65 -2.13 0.92 9.79
C VAL A 65 -2.66 1.65 11.02
N ASP A 66 -3.44 2.70 10.77
CA ASP A 66 -4.04 3.53 11.81
C ASP A 66 -5.30 2.82 12.33
N ARG A 67 -5.34 2.57 13.64
CA ARG A 67 -6.38 1.80 14.33
C ARG A 67 -7.38 2.70 15.06
#